data_AF-A0A7W0NAZ3-F1
#
_entry.id   AF-A0A7W0NAZ3-F1
#
_cell.length_a   1.000
_cell.length_b   1.000
_cell.length_c   1.000
_cell.angle_alpha   90.00
_cell.angle_beta   90.00
_cell.angle_gamma   90.00
#
_symmetry.space_group_name_H-M   'P 1'
#
loop_
_entity.id
_entity.type
_entity.pdbx_description
1 polymer ?
#
loop_
_entity_poly.entity_id
_entity_poly.type
_entity_poly.pdbx_seq_one_letter_code
_entity_poly.pdbx_strand_id
1 'polypeptide(L)'
;MLATVLRKLEFAEVLGRLATECGYSVAAERARELGPSGDFETVSYLLQVTAEAVDLLTAFPDVKIGGARDIRELVARSAVGSRLQPADLLLILDTLSASRIVRRAFLQLPDPRTRFPSLAEFVGYITEQSDLEADIGRSVGPRGDVLDTASPELGRI
;
A
#
# COMPACT_ATOMS: atom_id res chain seq x y z
N MET A 1 -22.25 -26.77 5.67
CA MET A 1 -22.11 -27.26 4.28
C MET A 1 -20.94 -26.57 3.56
N LEU A 2 -20.90 -25.23 3.49
CA LEU A 2 -19.82 -24.46 2.84
C LEU A 2 -18.42 -24.73 3.40
N ALA A 3 -18.25 -24.78 4.73
CA ALA A 3 -16.95 -25.06 5.36
C ALA A 3 -16.36 -26.44 4.98
N THR A 4 -17.20 -27.43 4.71
CA THR A 4 -16.76 -28.77 4.26
C THR A 4 -16.29 -28.73 2.81
N VAL A 5 -16.95 -27.95 1.96
CA VAL A 5 -16.56 -27.76 0.55
C VAL A 5 -15.23 -27.01 0.46
N LEU A 6 -15.08 -25.89 1.18
CA LEU A 6 -13.83 -25.11 1.19
C LEU A 6 -12.62 -25.91 1.67
N ARG A 7 -12.83 -26.80 2.64
CA ARG A 7 -11.79 -27.74 3.10
C ARG A 7 -11.41 -28.75 2.03
N LYS A 8 -12.39 -29.34 1.34
CA LYS A 8 -12.14 -30.29 0.24
C LYS A 8 -11.43 -29.65 -0.96
N LEU A 9 -11.65 -28.36 -1.18
CA LEU A 9 -10.99 -27.57 -2.22
C LEU A 9 -9.66 -26.99 -1.76
N GLU A 10 -9.22 -27.27 -0.53
CA GLU A 10 -7.97 -26.76 0.05
C GLU A 10 -7.87 -25.23 -0.07
N PHE A 11 -9.00 -24.53 0.06
CA PHE A 11 -9.10 -23.11 -0.26
C PHE A 11 -8.13 -22.26 0.57
N ALA A 12 -7.92 -22.61 1.85
CA ALA A 12 -6.96 -21.95 2.71
C ALA A 12 -5.51 -22.05 2.18
N GLU A 13 -5.14 -23.15 1.52
CA GLU A 13 -3.82 -23.32 0.91
C GLU A 13 -3.68 -22.47 -0.35
N VAL A 14 -4.75 -22.35 -1.14
CA VAL A 14 -4.81 -21.43 -2.29
C VAL A 14 -4.59 -19.99 -1.84
N LEU A 15 -5.28 -19.55 -0.78
CA LEU A 15 -5.07 -18.21 -0.21
C LEU A 15 -3.67 -18.04 0.39
N GLY A 16 -3.13 -19.10 1.00
CA GLY A 16 -1.75 -19.13 1.49
C GLY A 16 -0.74 -18.86 0.37
N ARG A 17 -0.91 -19.52 -0.79
CA ARG A 17 -0.08 -19.31 -1.98
C ARG A 17 -0.28 -17.91 -2.57
N LEU A 18 -1.50 -17.40 -2.62
CA LEU A 18 -1.74 -16.01 -3.06
C LEU A 18 -1.02 -15.00 -2.16
N ALA A 19 -1.07 -15.22 -0.84
CA ALA A 19 -0.44 -14.34 0.13
C ALA A 19 1.09 -14.33 0.04
N THR A 20 1.73 -15.41 -0.44
CA THR A 20 3.19 -15.42 -0.67
C THR A 20 3.61 -14.62 -1.89
N GLU A 21 2.71 -14.43 -2.87
CA GLU A 21 2.97 -13.59 -4.05
C GLU A 21 2.75 -12.09 -3.78
N CYS A 22 2.19 -11.74 -2.62
CA CYS A 22 1.94 -10.35 -2.26
C CYS A 22 3.23 -9.64 -1.81
N GLY A 23 3.61 -8.56 -2.50
CA GLY A 23 4.77 -7.73 -2.15
C GLY A 23 4.60 -6.80 -0.94
N TYR A 24 3.42 -6.80 -0.30
CA TYR A 24 3.07 -5.95 0.84
C TYR A 24 2.36 -6.79 1.91
N SER A 25 2.78 -6.64 3.18
CA SER A 25 2.28 -7.46 4.29
C SER A 25 0.78 -7.34 4.49
N VAL A 26 0.20 -6.14 4.36
CA VAL A 26 -1.25 -5.94 4.50
C VAL A 26 -1.98 -6.56 3.31
N ALA A 27 -1.42 -6.54 2.10
CA ALA A 27 -2.00 -7.26 0.97
C ALA A 27 -2.00 -8.78 1.22
N ALA A 28 -0.94 -9.32 1.80
CA ALA A 28 -0.86 -10.74 2.19
C ALA A 28 -1.87 -11.09 3.31
N GLU A 29 -2.10 -10.20 4.29
CA GLU A 29 -3.17 -10.33 5.28
C GLU A 29 -4.54 -10.40 4.59
N ARG A 30 -4.85 -9.42 3.73
CA ARG A 30 -6.13 -9.38 2.99
C ARG A 30 -6.34 -10.58 2.09
N ALA A 31 -5.29 -11.07 1.42
CA ALA A 31 -5.37 -12.28 0.60
C ALA A 31 -5.84 -13.50 1.42
N ARG A 32 -5.40 -13.63 2.67
CA ARG A 32 -5.82 -14.73 3.57
C ARG A 32 -7.25 -14.57 4.10
N GLU A 33 -7.76 -13.35 4.13
CA GLU A 33 -9.11 -13.02 4.58
C GLU A 33 -10.16 -13.17 3.48
N LEU A 34 -9.75 -13.41 2.22
CA LEU A 34 -10.68 -13.58 1.12
C LEU A 34 -11.61 -14.78 1.36
N GLY A 35 -12.90 -14.55 1.12
CA GLY A 35 -13.94 -15.58 1.17
C GLY A 35 -14.69 -15.66 -0.16
N PRO A 36 -15.32 -16.81 -0.46
CA PRO A 36 -16.23 -16.88 -1.60
C PRO A 36 -17.43 -15.97 -1.38
N SER A 37 -17.85 -15.25 -2.43
CA SER A 37 -19.11 -14.52 -2.45
C SER A 37 -20.12 -15.25 -3.33
N GLY A 38 -21.39 -15.28 -2.89
CA GLY A 38 -22.52 -15.73 -3.71
C GLY A 38 -23.26 -14.58 -4.38
N ASP A 39 -22.86 -13.33 -4.12
CA ASP A 39 -23.46 -12.14 -4.72
C ASP A 39 -22.86 -11.87 -6.09
N PHE A 40 -23.70 -11.85 -7.11
CA PHE A 40 -23.28 -11.73 -8.51
C PHE A 40 -22.54 -10.42 -8.77
N GLU A 41 -23.07 -9.30 -8.27
CA GLU A 41 -22.48 -7.96 -8.49
C GLU A 41 -21.09 -7.88 -7.85
N THR A 42 -20.95 -8.38 -6.62
CA THR A 42 -19.64 -8.47 -5.93
C THR A 42 -18.64 -9.30 -6.74
N VAL A 43 -19.05 -10.49 -7.22
CA VAL A 43 -18.15 -11.37 -7.98
C VAL A 43 -17.75 -10.73 -9.31
N SER A 44 -18.71 -10.14 -10.04
CA SER A 44 -18.48 -9.45 -11.31
C SER A 44 -17.48 -8.31 -11.14
N TYR A 45 -17.69 -7.46 -10.12
CA TYR A 45 -16.78 -6.36 -9.81
C TYR A 45 -15.37 -6.84 -9.47
N LEU A 46 -15.21 -7.82 -8.58
CA LEU A 46 -13.89 -8.34 -8.20
C LEU A 46 -13.14 -8.96 -9.38
N LEU A 47 -13.83 -9.67 -10.27
CA LEU A 47 -13.25 -10.21 -11.50
C LEU A 47 -12.81 -9.10 -12.46
N GLN A 48 -13.61 -8.04 -12.61
CA GLN A 48 -13.25 -6.87 -13.41
C GLN A 48 -12.00 -6.18 -12.86
N VAL A 49 -11.94 -5.89 -11.56
CA VAL A 49 -10.78 -5.29 -10.90
C VAL A 49 -9.53 -6.15 -11.11
N THR A 50 -9.67 -7.48 -11.02
CA THR A 50 -8.57 -8.42 -11.23
C THR A 50 -8.09 -8.38 -12.69
N ALA A 51 -9.01 -8.34 -13.65
CA ALA A 51 -8.67 -8.24 -15.08
C ALA A 51 -7.93 -6.93 -15.41
N GLU A 52 -8.38 -5.80 -14.85
CA GLU A 52 -7.69 -4.51 -14.97
C GLU A 52 -6.27 -4.58 -14.38
N ALA A 53 -6.10 -5.21 -13.21
CA ALA A 53 -4.79 -5.36 -12.57
C ALA A 53 -3.83 -6.23 -13.39
N VAL A 54 -4.32 -7.33 -13.98
CA VAL A 54 -3.52 -8.19 -14.87
C VAL A 54 -3.10 -7.43 -16.12
N ASP A 55 -4.01 -6.67 -16.74
CA ASP A 55 -3.67 -5.84 -17.91
C ASP A 55 -2.63 -4.77 -17.55
N LEU A 56 -2.82 -4.06 -16.44
CA LEU A 56 -1.87 -3.06 -15.95
C LEU A 56 -0.46 -3.66 -15.78
N LEU A 57 -0.35 -4.79 -15.07
CA LEU A 57 0.93 -5.46 -14.80
C LEU A 57 1.60 -6.01 -16.07
N THR A 58 0.80 -6.43 -17.06
CA THR A 58 1.30 -6.99 -18.32
C THR A 58 1.75 -5.88 -19.27
N ALA A 59 0.96 -4.82 -19.42
CA ALA A 59 1.22 -3.73 -20.35
C ALA A 59 2.23 -2.70 -19.81
N PHE A 60 2.32 -2.56 -18.48
CA PHE A 60 3.17 -1.57 -17.83
C PHE A 60 3.99 -2.21 -16.70
N PRO A 61 4.98 -3.07 -17.03
CA PRO A 61 5.74 -3.84 -16.05
C PRO A 61 6.54 -2.98 -15.06
N ASP A 62 6.80 -1.72 -15.40
CA ASP A 62 7.51 -0.76 -14.55
C ASP A 62 6.62 -0.16 -13.45
N VAL A 63 5.30 -0.33 -13.51
CA VAL A 63 4.41 0.09 -12.43
C VAL A 63 4.62 -0.82 -11.23
N LYS A 64 5.14 -0.25 -10.15
CA LYS A 64 5.37 -0.93 -8.86
C LYS A 64 4.66 -0.18 -7.74
N ILE A 65 4.26 -0.91 -6.71
CA ILE A 65 3.68 -0.34 -5.48
C ILE A 65 4.75 0.34 -4.60
N GLY A 66 6.04 0.10 -4.86
CA GLY A 66 7.15 0.69 -4.10
C GLY A 66 7.40 -0.02 -2.77
N GLY A 67 8.11 0.64 -1.85
CA GLY A 67 8.56 0.08 -0.57
C GLY A 67 7.58 0.26 0.60
N ALA A 68 6.27 0.24 0.34
CA ALA A 68 5.26 0.51 1.37
C ALA A 68 5.40 -0.41 2.59
N ARG A 69 5.23 0.17 3.79
CA ARG A 69 5.31 -0.52 5.08
C ARG A 69 3.96 -0.51 5.78
N ASP A 70 3.70 -1.52 6.60
CA ASP A 70 2.51 -1.50 7.44
C ASP A 70 2.75 -0.53 8.61
N ILE A 71 2.18 0.65 8.51
CA ILE A 71 2.31 1.73 9.50
C ILE A 71 1.06 1.88 10.37
N ARG A 72 0.08 0.96 10.29
CA ARG A 72 -1.20 1.08 11.02
C ARG A 72 -1.00 1.27 12.52
N GLU A 73 -0.10 0.49 13.10
CA GLU A 73 0.22 0.56 14.53
C GLU A 73 0.94 1.88 14.90
N LEU A 74 1.86 2.36 14.04
CA LEU A 74 2.56 3.62 14.26
C LEU A 74 1.58 4.80 14.24
N VAL A 75 0.64 4.80 13.28
CA VAL A 75 -0.41 5.82 13.17
C VAL A 75 -1.33 5.77 14.39
N ALA A 76 -1.79 4.58 14.79
CA ALA A 76 -2.66 4.40 15.95
C ALA A 76 -2.02 4.92 17.25
N ARG A 77 -0.75 4.56 17.49
CA ARG A 77 0.02 5.03 18.65
C ARG A 77 0.23 6.54 18.64
N SER A 78 0.52 7.11 17.47
CA SER A 78 0.72 8.56 17.31
C SER A 78 -0.57 9.34 17.57
N ALA A 79 -1.72 8.81 17.13
CA ALA A 79 -3.02 9.43 17.32
C ALA A 79 -3.40 9.60 18.81
N VAL A 80 -2.88 8.74 19.69
CA VAL A 80 -3.07 8.83 21.15
C VAL A 80 -1.91 9.54 21.87
N GLY A 81 -1.05 10.24 21.13
CA GLY A 81 0.02 11.10 21.67
C GLY A 81 1.36 10.42 21.91
N SER A 82 1.57 9.18 21.43
CA SER A 82 2.88 8.54 21.50
C SER A 82 3.89 9.25 20.60
N ARG A 83 5.13 9.38 21.07
CA ARG A 83 6.24 9.87 20.24
C ARG A 83 6.81 8.71 19.42
N LEU A 84 6.95 8.94 18.12
CA LEU A 84 7.63 8.03 17.20
C LEU A 84 9.14 8.21 17.30
N GLN A 85 9.87 7.11 17.19
CA GLN A 85 11.33 7.14 17.09
C GLN A 85 11.75 7.47 15.65
N PRO A 86 12.99 7.95 15.40
CA PRO A 86 13.48 8.23 14.05
C PRO A 86 13.30 7.05 13.07
N ALA A 87 13.55 5.82 13.52
CA ALA A 87 13.33 4.63 12.70
C ALA A 87 11.85 4.41 12.32
N ASP A 88 10.91 4.73 13.22
CA ASP A 88 9.47 4.67 12.93
C ASP A 88 9.08 5.70 11.86
N LEU A 89 9.67 6.90 11.94
CA LEU A 89 9.46 7.97 10.94
C LEU A 89 9.97 7.56 9.56
N LEU A 90 11.08 6.81 9.47
CA LEU A 90 11.56 6.29 8.20
C LEU A 90 10.59 5.26 7.58
N LEU A 91 9.90 4.45 8.38
CA LEU A 91 8.86 3.54 7.87
C LEU A 91 7.64 4.28 7.34
N ILE A 92 7.29 5.40 7.98
CA ILE A 92 6.25 6.31 7.48
C ILE A 92 6.71 6.95 6.17
N LEU A 93 7.95 7.44 6.10
CA LEU A 93 8.52 8.03 4.90
C LEU A 93 8.48 7.04 3.71
N ASP A 94 8.92 5.80 3.91
CA ASP A 94 8.84 4.72 2.92
C ASP A 94 7.42 4.59 2.34
N THR A 95 6.40 4.65 3.20
CA THR A 95 4.99 4.49 2.82
C THR A 95 4.44 5.73 2.11
N LEU A 96 4.81 6.93 2.55
CA LEU A 96 4.45 8.18 1.87
C LEU A 96 5.06 8.25 0.47
N SER A 97 6.35 7.93 0.34
CA SER A 97 7.04 7.87 -0.95
C SER A 97 6.43 6.82 -1.88
N ALA A 98 6.14 5.61 -1.38
CA ALA A 98 5.48 4.56 -2.15
C ALA A 98 4.11 5.01 -2.67
N SER A 99 3.31 5.67 -1.83
CA SER A 99 1.99 6.21 -2.17
C SER A 99 2.08 7.25 -3.29
N ARG A 100 3.04 8.17 -3.19
CA ARG A 100 3.30 9.16 -4.24
C ARG A 100 3.76 8.53 -5.55
N ILE A 101 4.69 7.56 -5.49
CA ILE A 101 5.24 6.88 -6.67
C ILE A 101 4.14 6.13 -7.41
N VAL A 102 3.36 5.29 -6.73
CA VAL A 102 2.33 4.47 -7.38
C VAL A 102 1.23 5.34 -8.00
N ARG A 103 0.79 6.39 -7.28
CA ARG A 103 -0.23 7.31 -7.76
C ARG A 103 0.25 8.06 -9.00
N ARG A 104 1.46 8.62 -8.96
CA ARG A 104 2.01 9.34 -10.12
C ARG A 104 2.25 8.42 -11.30
N ALA A 105 2.80 7.22 -11.08
CA ALA A 105 3.00 6.24 -12.14
C ALA A 105 1.69 5.90 -12.85
N PHE A 106 0.62 5.64 -12.08
CA PHE A 106 -0.70 5.36 -12.63
C PHE A 106 -1.29 6.54 -13.44
N LEU A 107 -1.17 7.76 -12.92
CA LEU A 107 -1.69 8.95 -13.59
C LEU A 107 -0.94 9.34 -14.88
N GLN A 108 0.28 8.82 -15.08
CA GLN A 108 1.08 9.04 -16.29
C GLN A 108 0.82 7.99 -17.38
N LEU A 109 0.00 6.97 -17.11
CA LEU A 109 -0.37 5.99 -18.13
C LEU A 109 -1.22 6.64 -19.24
N PRO A 110 -1.29 6.04 -20.45
CA PRO A 110 -2.24 6.46 -21.47
C PRO A 110 -3.68 6.15 -21.03
N ASP A 111 -4.54 7.17 -21.01
CA ASP A 111 -5.98 7.09 -20.71
C ASP A 111 -6.36 6.21 -19.49
N PRO A 112 -5.74 6.41 -18.31
CA PRO A 112 -5.80 5.45 -17.20
C PRO A 112 -7.22 5.29 -16.64
N ARG A 113 -8.02 6.35 -16.67
CA ARG A 113 -9.42 6.33 -16.18
C ARG A 113 -10.35 5.57 -17.13
N THR A 114 -10.01 5.52 -18.41
CA THR A 114 -10.81 4.81 -19.42
C THR A 114 -10.39 3.34 -19.49
N ARG A 115 -9.09 3.06 -19.41
CA ARG A 115 -8.55 1.70 -19.49
C ARG A 115 -8.65 0.93 -18.16
N PHE A 116 -8.49 1.62 -17.03
CA PHE A 116 -8.50 1.03 -15.70
C PHE A 116 -9.45 1.80 -14.75
N PRO A 117 -10.76 1.87 -15.08
CA PRO A 117 -11.70 2.69 -14.32
C PRO A 117 -11.78 2.28 -12.85
N SER A 118 -11.82 0.98 -12.54
CA SER A 118 -11.88 0.53 -11.15
C SER A 118 -10.57 0.76 -10.41
N LEU A 119 -9.41 0.55 -11.05
CA LEU A 119 -8.12 0.92 -10.44
C LEU A 119 -7.98 2.43 -10.21
N ALA A 120 -8.56 3.26 -11.08
CA ALA A 120 -8.55 4.70 -10.92
C ALA A 120 -9.33 5.16 -9.67
N GLU A 121 -10.37 4.42 -9.26
CA GLU A 121 -11.07 4.67 -7.98
C GLU A 121 -10.13 4.45 -6.80
N PHE A 122 -9.43 3.31 -6.74
CA PHE A 122 -8.45 3.02 -5.69
C PHE A 122 -7.34 4.07 -5.62
N VAL A 123 -6.79 4.46 -6.78
CA VAL A 123 -5.76 5.51 -6.86
C VAL A 123 -6.31 6.87 -6.42
N GLY A 124 -7.60 7.12 -6.61
CA GLY A 124 -8.29 8.31 -6.11
C GLY A 124 -8.28 8.46 -4.59
N TYR A 125 -8.21 7.35 -3.84
CA TYR A 125 -8.10 7.35 -2.38
C TYR A 125 -6.66 7.54 -1.88
N ILE A 126 -5.65 7.40 -2.75
CA ILE A 126 -4.25 7.60 -2.37
C ILE A 126 -3.99 9.11 -2.27
N THR A 127 -3.56 9.55 -1.09
CA THR A 127 -3.21 10.97 -0.84
C THR A 127 -1.70 11.19 -0.90
N GLU A 128 -1.28 12.29 -1.52
CA GLU A 128 0.13 12.74 -1.50
C GLU A 128 0.32 13.71 -0.33
N GLN A 129 1.09 13.29 0.68
CA GLN A 129 1.44 14.13 1.83
C GLN A 129 2.83 14.72 1.66
N SER A 130 3.03 15.48 0.58
CA SER A 130 4.37 15.97 0.16
C SER A 130 5.07 16.80 1.26
N ASP A 131 4.31 17.58 2.02
CA ASP A 131 4.87 18.41 3.10
C ASP A 131 5.39 17.54 4.25
N LEU A 132 4.64 16.51 4.63
CA LEU A 132 5.07 15.56 5.66
C LEU A 132 6.25 14.70 5.19
N GLU A 133 6.24 14.28 3.93
CA GLU A 133 7.36 13.56 3.31
C GLU A 133 8.64 14.40 3.37
N ALA A 134 8.55 15.68 2.98
CA ALA A 134 9.67 16.61 3.04
C ALA A 134 10.14 16.89 4.47
N ASP A 135 9.20 17.05 5.42
CA ASP A 135 9.53 17.36 6.82
C ASP A 135 10.22 16.19 7.53
N ILE A 136 9.78 14.96 7.28
CA ILE A 136 10.49 13.77 7.78
C ILE A 136 11.87 13.67 7.11
N GLY A 137 11.95 13.84 5.79
CA GLY A 137 13.20 13.72 5.04
C GLY A 137 14.28 14.75 5.40
N ARG A 138 13.89 15.95 5.84
CA ARG A 138 14.84 16.95 6.39
C ARG A 138 15.17 16.73 7.87
N SER A 139 14.39 15.92 8.58
CA SER A 139 14.55 15.74 10.03
C SER A 139 15.33 14.47 10.38
N VAL A 140 15.17 13.40 9.59
CA VAL A 140 15.76 12.10 9.87
C VAL A 140 16.59 11.62 8.67
N GLY A 141 17.86 11.36 8.92
CA GLY A 141 18.79 10.82 7.94
C GLY A 141 18.52 9.36 7.60
N PRO A 142 19.11 8.84 6.51
CA PRO A 142 18.86 7.47 6.04
C PRO A 142 19.33 6.39 7.03
N ARG A 143 20.14 6.74 8.04
CA ARG A 143 20.59 5.81 9.09
C ARG A 143 19.72 5.90 10.36
N GLY A 144 18.66 6.70 10.35
CA GLY A 144 17.81 6.95 11.52
C GLY A 144 18.41 7.95 12.51
N ASP A 145 19.44 8.67 12.10
CA ASP A 145 20.02 9.79 12.84
C ASP A 145 19.17 11.06 12.67
N VAL A 146 19.07 11.87 13.72
CA VAL A 146 18.40 13.18 13.64
C VAL A 146 19.38 14.17 13.01
N LEU A 147 18.94 14.84 11.94
CA LEU A 147 19.76 15.79 11.20
C LEU A 147 19.72 17.18 11.86
N ASP A 148 20.78 17.97 11.67
CA ASP A 148 20.85 19.36 12.12
C ASP A 148 19.74 20.22 11.48
N THR A 149 19.26 19.81 10.31
CA THR A 149 18.16 20.44 9.58
C THR A 149 16.77 20.17 10.19
N ALA A 150 16.67 19.31 11.20
CA ALA A 150 15.42 19.03 11.89
C ALA A 150 14.86 20.26 12.61
N SER A 151 15.72 21.14 13.15
CA SER A 151 15.30 22.40 13.75
C SER A 151 16.38 23.48 13.68
N PRO A 152 16.00 24.77 13.69
CA PRO A 152 16.95 25.87 13.80
C PRO A 152 17.84 25.80 15.06
N GLU A 153 17.33 25.23 16.16
CA GLU A 153 18.06 25.05 17.40
C GLU A 153 19.15 23.99 17.29
N LEU A 154 18.88 22.88 16.59
CA LEU A 154 19.85 21.80 16.37
C LEU A 154 21.00 22.28 15.47
N GLY A 155 20.72 23.03 14.41
CA GLY A 155 21.76 23.59 13.53
C GLY A 155 22.68 24.64 14.16
N ARG A 156 22.49 24.98 15.44
CA ARG A 156 23.35 25.89 16.21
C ARG A 156 24.27 25.17 17.20
N ILE A 157 24.14 23.85 17.34
CA ILE A 157 24.96 23.00 18.21
C ILE A 157 26.17 22.50 17.40
#